data_AF-A0A1X3H8Y0-F1
#
_entry.id   AF-A0A1X3H8Y0-F1
#
_cell.length_a   1.000
_cell.length_b   1.000
_cell.length_c   1.000
_cell.angle_alpha   90.00
_cell.angle_beta   90.00
_cell.angle_gamma   90.00
#
_symmetry.space_group_name_H-M   'P 1'
#
loop_
_entity.id
_entity.type
_entity.pdbx_description
1 polymer ?
#
loop_
_entity_poly.entity_id
_entity_poly.type
_entity_poly.pdbx_seq_one_letter_code
_entity_poly.pdbx_strand_id
1 'polypeptide(L)'
;MHQAASLQFERMMGELVLWHAVPEHERSPAPAWWWGPAMAVLDTHEPMPHAWCSELGLSHDSSFAEGAHALLALFAKQTSPTWPDDFPRKAEIKEDDARELHPQPSDDSAFQP
;
A
#
# COMPACT_ATOMS: atom_id res chain seq x y z
N MET A 1 -13.03 0.98 15.41
CA MET A 1 -12.42 0.23 14.31
C MET A 1 -12.39 -1.27 14.64
N HIS A 2 -12.42 -2.18 13.65
CA HIS A 2 -12.22 -3.62 13.92
C HIS A 2 -10.73 -3.92 14.19
N GLN A 3 -10.42 -4.77 15.19
CA GLN A 3 -9.05 -5.08 15.63
C GLN A 3 -8.11 -5.50 14.48
N ALA A 4 -8.58 -6.36 13.57
CA ALA A 4 -7.74 -6.77 12.44
C ALA A 4 -7.43 -5.61 11.48
N ALA A 5 -8.37 -4.68 11.26
CA ALA A 5 -8.16 -3.52 10.41
C ALA A 5 -7.13 -2.57 11.03
N SER A 6 -7.15 -2.37 12.35
CA SER A 6 -6.16 -1.56 13.06
C SER A 6 -4.74 -2.12 12.90
N LEU A 7 -4.56 -3.43 13.09
CA LEU A 7 -3.24 -4.08 12.94
C LEU A 7 -2.71 -4.01 11.51
N GLN A 8 -3.58 -4.20 10.51
CA GLN A 8 -3.18 -4.09 9.11
C GLN A 8 -2.80 -2.65 8.73
N PHE A 9 -3.53 -1.66 9.26
CA PHE A 9 -3.22 -0.25 9.06
C PHE A 9 -1.89 0.13 9.73
N GLU A 10 -1.67 -0.32 10.98
CA GLU A 10 -0.41 -0.10 11.69
C GLU A 10 0.79 -0.67 10.91
N ARG A 11 0.68 -1.91 10.41
CA ARG A 11 1.71 -2.52 9.58
C ARG A 11 1.99 -1.67 8.34
N MET A 12 0.95 -1.25 7.64
CA MET A 12 1.07 -0.39 6.46
C MET A 12 1.78 0.92 6.79
N MET A 13 1.46 1.57 7.92
CA MET A 13 2.15 2.80 8.36
C MET A 13 3.64 2.54 8.63
N GLY A 14 3.99 1.40 9.21
CA GLY A 14 5.39 1.00 9.36
C GLY A 14 6.12 0.84 8.01
N GLU A 15 5.47 0.20 7.04
CA GLU A 15 6.03 0.06 5.68
C GLU A 15 6.11 1.43 4.96
N LEU A 16 5.14 2.33 5.17
CA LEU A 16 5.14 3.70 4.63
C LEU A 16 6.37 4.50 5.10
N VAL A 17 6.71 4.41 6.39
CA VAL A 17 7.90 5.09 6.95
C VAL A 17 9.17 4.59 6.27
N LEU A 18 9.31 3.26 6.11
CA LEU A 18 10.46 2.67 5.41
C LEU A 18 10.53 3.10 3.94
N TRP A 19 9.37 3.19 3.29
CA TRP A 19 9.24 3.65 1.90
C TRP A 19 9.60 5.12 1.76
N HIS A 20 9.13 6.00 2.65
CA HIS A 20 9.49 7.42 2.68
C HIS A 20 10.97 7.67 2.96
N ALA A 21 11.64 6.79 3.72
CA ALA A 21 13.08 6.90 3.97
C ALA A 21 13.94 6.67 2.71
N VAL A 22 13.40 6.08 1.64
CA VAL A 22 14.07 5.93 0.36
C VAL A 22 13.97 7.24 -0.45
N PRO A 23 15.07 7.75 -1.06
CA PRO A 23 15.00 8.90 -1.96
C PRO A 23 14.04 8.68 -3.13
N GLU A 24 13.23 9.69 -3.49
CA GLU A 24 12.15 9.56 -4.49
C GLU A 24 12.59 8.92 -5.82
N HIS A 25 13.80 9.26 -6.31
CA HIS A 25 14.32 8.72 -7.57
C HIS A 25 14.61 7.21 -7.53
N GLU A 26 14.95 6.67 -6.35
CA GLU A 26 15.23 5.25 -6.10
C GLU A 26 14.02 4.48 -5.57
N ARG A 27 12.99 5.20 -5.11
CA ARG A 27 11.81 4.64 -4.44
C ARG A 27 10.89 3.96 -5.43
N SER A 28 10.47 2.72 -5.16
CA SER A 28 9.43 2.08 -5.97
C SER A 28 8.09 2.82 -5.85
N PRO A 29 7.13 2.58 -6.75
CA PRO A 29 5.76 3.02 -6.51
C PRO A 29 5.22 2.49 -5.16
N ALA A 30 4.10 3.02 -4.68
CA ALA A 30 3.46 2.44 -3.51
C ALA A 30 2.93 1.06 -3.87
N PRO A 31 3.11 0.08 -2.99
CA PRO A 31 2.69 -1.28 -3.29
C PRO A 31 1.17 -1.45 -3.27
N ALA A 32 0.67 -2.30 -4.16
CA ALA A 32 -0.75 -2.56 -4.32
C ALA A 32 -1.41 -3.12 -3.03
N TRP A 33 -0.66 -3.85 -2.20
CA TRP A 33 -1.18 -4.44 -0.96
C TRP A 33 -1.56 -3.40 0.11
N TRP A 34 -1.21 -2.12 -0.06
CA TRP A 34 -1.66 -1.05 0.82
C TRP A 34 -3.09 -0.56 0.56
N TRP A 35 -3.68 -0.87 -0.60
CA TRP A 35 -5.05 -0.45 -0.91
C TRP A 35 -6.07 -1.05 0.07
N GLY A 36 -5.91 -2.33 0.43
CA GLY A 36 -6.83 -3.02 1.35
C GLY A 36 -6.92 -2.35 2.73
N PRO A 37 -5.79 -2.19 3.45
CA PRO A 37 -5.77 -1.51 4.75
C PRO A 37 -6.26 -0.06 4.69
N ALA A 38 -5.93 0.70 3.65
CA ALA A 38 -6.42 2.07 3.47
C ALA A 38 -7.95 2.11 3.28
N MET A 39 -8.50 1.24 2.43
CA MET A 39 -9.95 1.13 2.23
C MET A 39 -10.68 0.66 3.50
N ALA A 40 -10.07 -0.23 4.28
CA ALA A 40 -10.66 -0.78 5.51
C ALA A 40 -10.92 0.28 6.60
N VAL A 41 -10.26 1.43 6.54
CA VAL A 41 -10.42 2.52 7.51
C VAL A 41 -11.04 3.79 6.90
N LEU A 42 -11.50 3.72 5.64
CA LEU A 42 -12.00 4.87 4.87
C LEU A 42 -13.12 5.64 5.57
N ASP A 43 -14.04 4.93 6.23
CA ASP A 43 -15.18 5.51 6.96
C ASP A 43 -14.95 5.59 8.48
N THR A 44 -13.71 5.42 8.94
CA THR A 44 -13.41 5.45 10.37
C THR A 44 -13.07 6.86 10.85
N HIS A 45 -14.00 7.48 11.57
CA HIS A 45 -13.85 8.84 12.12
C HIS A 45 -13.15 8.89 13.48
N GLU A 46 -12.60 7.77 13.97
CA GLU A 46 -11.79 7.75 15.19
C GLU A 46 -10.49 8.55 14.96
N PRO A 47 -9.97 9.24 16.00
CA PRO A 47 -8.74 10.00 15.90
C PRO A 47 -7.54 9.06 15.64
N MET A 48 -6.66 9.48 14.75
CA MET A 48 -5.45 8.75 14.42
C MET A 48 -4.30 9.13 15.38
N PRO A 49 -3.37 8.21 15.70
CA PRO A 49 -2.18 8.54 16.47
C PRO A 49 -1.39 9.70 15.86
N HIS A 50 -0.95 10.64 16.71
CA HIS A 50 -0.23 11.84 16.28
C HIS A 50 1.01 11.55 15.40
N ALA A 51 1.74 10.47 15.69
CA ALA A 51 2.89 10.07 14.88
C ALA A 51 2.50 9.77 13.42
N TRP A 52 1.34 9.14 13.20
CA TRP A 52 0.84 8.83 11.86
C TRP A 52 0.29 10.06 11.15
N CYS A 53 -0.35 10.98 11.89
CA CYS A 53 -0.72 12.28 11.33
C CYS A 53 0.51 13.03 10.81
N SER A 54 1.58 13.09 11.61
CA SER A 54 2.83 13.74 11.22
C SER A 54 3.45 13.10 9.97
N GLU A 55 3.47 11.76 9.88
CA GLU A 55 4.02 11.06 8.71
C GLU A 55 3.21 11.26 7.43
N LEU A 56 1.89 11.47 7.56
CA LEU A 56 1.01 11.78 6.44
C LEU A 56 0.93 13.29 6.14
N GLY A 57 1.61 14.13 6.92
CA GLY A 57 1.54 15.59 6.79
C GLY A 57 0.17 16.17 7.11
N LEU A 58 -0.57 15.53 8.02
CA LEU A 58 -1.93 15.89 8.43
C LEU A 58 -1.94 16.61 9.79
N SER A 59 -3.08 17.22 10.12
CA SER A 59 -3.31 17.85 11.43
C SER A 59 -3.27 16.82 12.57
N HIS A 60 -2.85 17.24 13.76
CA HIS A 60 -2.61 16.34 14.90
C HIS A 60 -3.86 15.62 15.42
N ASP A 61 -5.05 16.11 15.07
CA ASP A 61 -6.37 15.60 15.43
C ASP A 61 -7.08 14.91 14.25
N SER A 62 -6.39 14.71 13.12
CA SER A 62 -6.94 14.03 11.96
C SER A 62 -7.37 12.60 12.27
N SER A 63 -8.47 12.20 11.65
CA SER A 63 -9.07 10.88 11.74
C SER A 63 -8.41 9.87 10.82
N PHE A 64 -8.70 8.59 11.06
CA PHE A 64 -8.32 7.51 10.14
C PHE A 64 -8.89 7.69 8.74
N ALA A 65 -10.11 8.20 8.61
CA ALA A 65 -10.73 8.53 7.33
C ALA A 65 -9.91 9.57 6.54
N GLU A 66 -9.45 10.63 7.21
CA GLU A 66 -8.57 11.63 6.58
C GLU A 66 -7.22 11.02 6.17
N GLY A 67 -6.65 10.16 7.02
CA GLY A 67 -5.43 9.40 6.69
C GLY A 67 -5.61 8.49 5.47
N ALA A 68 -6.72 7.76 5.39
CA ALA A 68 -7.06 6.92 4.24
C ALA A 68 -7.21 7.75 2.97
N HIS A 69 -7.87 8.90 3.03
CA HIS A 69 -8.00 9.79 1.87
C HIS A 69 -6.64 10.26 1.36
N ALA A 70 -5.73 10.64 2.27
CA ALA A 70 -4.36 11.05 1.90
C ALA A 70 -3.60 9.90 1.21
N LEU A 71 -3.70 8.69 1.75
CA LEU A 71 -3.07 7.49 1.17
C LEU A 71 -3.66 7.12 -0.20
N LEU A 72 -4.99 7.12 -0.34
CA LEU A 72 -5.63 6.83 -1.62
C LEU A 72 -5.29 7.89 -2.68
N ALA A 73 -5.17 9.15 -2.30
CA ALA A 73 -4.71 10.22 -3.19
C ALA A 73 -3.23 10.03 -3.59
N LEU A 74 -2.39 9.50 -2.70
CA LEU A 74 -1.02 9.10 -3.03
C LEU A 74 -1.00 7.94 -4.03
N PHE A 75 -1.83 6.92 -3.83
CA PHE A 75 -1.88 5.73 -4.69
C PHE A 75 -2.44 6.05 -6.08
N ALA A 76 -3.48 6.90 -6.16
CA ALA A 76 -4.13 7.26 -7.42
C ALA A 76 -3.20 8.01 -8.39
N LYS A 77 -2.11 8.61 -7.91
CA LYS A 77 -1.11 9.28 -8.77
C LYS A 77 -0.17 8.31 -9.48
N GLN A 78 -0.21 7.02 -9.14
CA GLN A 78 0.76 6.06 -9.62
C GLN A 78 0.33 5.45 -10.94
N THR A 79 1.29 5.36 -11.86
CA THR A 79 1.07 4.87 -13.23
C THR A 79 1.76 3.54 -13.51
N SER A 80 2.47 2.97 -12.54
CA SER A 80 3.17 1.69 -12.67
C SER A 80 3.00 0.86 -11.40
N PRO A 81 2.86 -0.48 -11.51
CA PRO A 81 2.79 -1.36 -10.35
C PRO A 81 4.16 -1.49 -9.67
N THR A 82 4.15 -1.72 -8.36
CA THR A 82 5.32 -2.20 -7.60
C THR A 82 5.27 -3.71 -7.51
N TRP A 83 6.37 -4.38 -7.86
CA TRP A 83 6.53 -5.80 -7.57
C TRP A 83 6.97 -6.00 -6.12
N PRO A 84 6.57 -7.11 -5.46
CA PRO A 84 6.96 -7.39 -4.08
C PRO A 84 8.47 -7.31 -3.83
N ASP A 85 9.28 -7.77 -4.78
CA ASP A 85 10.75 -7.80 -4.67
C ASP A 85 11.41 -6.42 -4.85
N ASP A 86 10.68 -5.44 -5.38
CA ASP A 86 11.15 -4.08 -5.65
C ASP A 86 10.77 -3.09 -4.53
N PHE A 87 10.25 -3.58 -3.40
CA PHE A 87 9.88 -2.74 -2.28
C PHE A 87 10.99 -2.73 -1.20
N PRO A 88 11.41 -1.57 -0.66
CA PRO A 88 10.94 -0.21 -0.95
C PRO A 88 11.74 0.54 -2.05
N ARG A 89 12.77 -0.09 -2.63
CA ARG A 89 13.64 0.48 -3.68
C ARG A 89 13.43 -0.26 -5.00
N LYS A 90 13.34 0.48 -6.10
CA LYS A 90 13.29 -0.09 -7.46
C LYS A 90 14.44 -1.09 -7.63
N ALA A 91 14.14 -2.30 -8.08
CA ALA A 91 15.19 -3.22 -8.49
C ALA A 91 15.83 -2.72 -9.80
N GLU A 92 17.13 -2.94 -9.96
CA GLU A 92 17.78 -2.80 -11.27
C GLU A 92 17.31 -3.94 -12.17
N ILE A 93 16.23 -3.71 -12.92
CA ILE A 93 15.71 -4.68 -13.90
C ILE A 93 16.72 -4.74 -15.05
N LYS A 94 17.44 -5.85 -15.20
CA LYS A 94 18.10 -6.18 -16.47
C LYS A 94 17.01 -6.56 -17.47
N GLU A 95 17.07 -6.04 -18.69
CA GLU A 95 16.05 -6.20 -19.75
C GLU A 95 15.67 -7.67 -20.09
N ASP A 96 16.43 -8.65 -19.60
CA ASP A 96 16.16 -10.09 -19.73
C ASP A 96 15.17 -10.66 -18.70
N ASP A 97 14.80 -9.86 -17.69
CA ASP A 97 13.87 -10.25 -16.61
C ASP A 97 12.42 -9.90 -16.99
N ALA A 98 12.02 -10.23 -18.21
CA ALA A 98 10.61 -10.29 -18.59
C ALA A 98 9.98 -11.47 -17.82
N ARG A 99 9.71 -11.24 -16.52
CA ARG A 99 9.20 -12.25 -15.59
C ARG A 99 7.91 -12.82 -16.16
N GLU A 100 7.99 -14.05 -16.65
CA GLU A 100 6.88 -14.77 -17.23
C GLU A 100 5.73 -14.78 -16.21
N LEU A 101 4.60 -14.21 -16.57
CA LEU A 101 3.35 -14.44 -15.85
C LEU A 101 3.07 -15.93 -15.99
N HIS A 102 3.43 -16.71 -14.97
CA HIS A 102 3.12 -18.13 -14.95
C HIS A 102 1.61 -18.28 -15.21
N PRO A 103 1.21 -19.06 -16.23
CA PRO A 103 -0.20 -19.28 -16.51
C PRO A 103 -0.86 -19.80 -15.24
N GLN A 104 -1.83 -19.05 -14.71
CA GLN A 104 -2.67 -19.56 -13.64
C GLN A 104 -3.34 -20.84 -14.15
N PRO A 105 -3.35 -21.94 -13.37
CA PRO A 105 -4.08 -23.12 -13.76
C PRO A 105 -5.54 -22.73 -13.99
N SER A 106 -6.10 -23.14 -15.13
CA SER A 106 -7.48 -22.85 -15.49
C SER A 106 -8.40 -23.38 -14.38
N ASP A 107 -9.16 -22.50 -13.74
CA ASP A 107 -10.15 -22.82 -12.69
C ASP A 107 -11.38 -23.59 -13.24
N ASP A 108 -11.34 -23.93 -14.54
CA ASP A 108 -12.38 -24.64 -15.28
C ASP A 108 -12.53 -26.14 -14.87
N SER A 109 -11.76 -26.59 -13.88
CA SER A 109 -11.91 -27.94 -13.30
C SER A 109 -12.98 -28.02 -12.21
N ALA A 110 -13.45 -26.88 -11.69
CA ALA A 110 -14.43 -26.84 -10.59
C ALA A 110 -15.88 -27.15 -11.05
N PHE A 111 -16.15 -27.11 -12.35
CA PHE A 111 -17.48 -27.34 -12.93
C PHE A 111 -17.47 -28.44 -14.00
N GLN A 112 -16.89 -29.60 -13.69
CA GLN A 112 -17.15 -30.77 -14.52
C GLN A 112 -18.63 -31.21 -14.36
N PRO A 113 -19.34 -31.55 -15.45
CA PRO A 113 -20.76 -31.89 -15.44
C PRO A 113 -21.07 -33.21 -14.72
#